data_AF-A0AAW4U6K7-F1
#
_entry.id   AF-A0AAW4U6K7-F1
#
_cell.length_a   1.000
_cell.length_b   1.000
_cell.length_c   1.000
_cell.angle_alpha   90.00
_cell.angle_beta   90.00
_cell.angle_gamma   90.00
#
_symmetry.space_group_name_H-M   'P 1'
#
loop_
_entity.id
_entity.type
_entity.pdbx_description
1 polymer ?
#
loop_
_entity_poly.entity_id
_entity_poly.type
_entity_poly.pdbx_seq_one_letter_code
_entity_poly.pdbx_strand_id
1 'polypeptide(L)'
;MSTRGIYGFRKNGEDKLTYNHYDSYFSYLGENIINFVKETPIQELNKIYDNLILVNEDDIPTKEQWKHLNECNIEKPEKSVYTLVKKENDLIDWYSALRDFQGNLNIYKSGLKYMTNSNDFIKNSLFCEYGYIINLDNKSLEFWIGFQKKPQKNNRYGITKFEGYYPCKLFHKMAFSKIQTCDTNHLIDFLEKKYDKITSR
;
A
#
# COMPACT_ATOMS: atom_id res chain seq x y z
N MET A 1 -5.00 18.49 5.64
CA MET A 1 -4.18 18.17 4.46
C MET A 1 -4.25 16.67 4.26
N SER A 2 -4.42 16.19 3.03
CA SER A 2 -4.32 14.76 2.72
C SER A 2 -2.90 14.28 2.97
N THR A 3 -2.74 13.03 3.43
CA THR A 3 -1.46 12.33 3.40
C THR A 3 -1.46 11.22 2.35
N ARG A 4 -0.40 11.16 1.55
CA ARG A 4 -0.22 10.15 0.49
C ARG A 4 0.77 9.09 0.92
N GLY A 5 0.65 7.92 0.30
CA GLY A 5 1.54 6.84 0.65
C GLY A 5 1.48 5.67 -0.31
N ILE A 6 2.14 4.60 0.11
CA ILE A 6 2.09 3.31 -0.55
C ILE A 6 1.74 2.21 0.43
N TYR A 7 1.22 1.11 -0.11
CA TYR A 7 1.13 -0.12 0.63
C TYR A 7 1.25 -1.31 -0.32
N GLY A 8 1.54 -2.49 0.24
CA GLY A 8 1.55 -3.72 -0.54
C GLY A 8 2.40 -4.79 0.10
N PHE A 9 3.06 -5.58 -0.73
CA PHE A 9 3.70 -6.81 -0.31
C PHE A 9 5.13 -6.91 -0.82
N ARG A 10 5.93 -7.71 -0.11
CA ARG A 10 7.24 -8.15 -0.56
C ARG A 10 7.39 -9.65 -0.42
N LYS A 11 7.93 -10.30 -1.46
CA LYS A 11 8.29 -11.73 -1.45
C LYS A 11 9.42 -11.98 -2.45
N ASN A 12 10.32 -12.91 -2.12
CA ASN A 12 11.48 -13.30 -2.93
C ASN A 12 12.35 -12.11 -3.37
N GLY A 13 12.46 -11.08 -2.53
CA GLY A 13 13.23 -9.90 -2.86
C GLY A 13 12.49 -8.84 -3.70
N GLU A 14 11.28 -9.12 -4.14
CA GLU A 14 10.48 -8.27 -5.05
C GLU A 14 9.29 -7.63 -4.35
N ASP A 15 9.07 -6.35 -4.64
CA ASP A 15 7.96 -5.58 -4.09
C ASP A 15 6.79 -5.49 -5.10
N LYS A 16 5.56 -5.57 -4.59
CA LYS A 16 4.32 -5.23 -5.30
C LYS A 16 3.62 -4.16 -4.47
N LEU A 17 3.82 -2.89 -4.83
CA LEU A 17 3.36 -1.73 -4.07
C LEU A 17 2.41 -0.90 -4.93
N THR A 18 1.32 -0.45 -4.32
CA THR A 18 0.32 0.42 -4.92
C THR A 18 0.24 1.74 -4.17
N TYR A 19 -0.10 2.77 -4.92
CA TYR A 19 -0.38 4.10 -4.41
C TYR A 19 -1.65 4.16 -3.55
N ASN A 20 -1.65 5.08 -2.59
CA ASN A 20 -2.81 5.47 -1.80
C ASN A 20 -2.90 7.00 -1.72
N HIS A 21 -4.06 7.56 -2.09
CA HIS A 21 -4.22 9.00 -2.31
C HIS A 21 -4.49 9.84 -1.05
N TYR A 22 -5.11 9.25 -0.02
CA TYR A 22 -5.53 9.95 1.20
C TYR A 22 -5.30 9.15 2.48
N ASP A 23 -5.18 9.85 3.60
CA ASP A 23 -5.19 9.27 4.95
C ASP A 23 -4.18 8.14 5.16
N SER A 24 -2.97 8.33 4.64
CA SER A 24 -1.90 7.34 4.71
C SER A 24 -1.20 7.27 6.08
N TYR A 25 -1.56 8.10 7.06
CA TYR A 25 -0.97 8.10 8.41
C TYR A 25 -1.31 6.81 9.20
N PHE A 26 -0.65 6.64 10.36
CA PHE A 26 -0.71 5.39 11.13
C PHE A 26 -2.14 5.04 11.58
N SER A 27 -2.87 5.99 12.15
CA SER A 27 -4.25 5.83 12.66
C SER A 27 -5.34 5.70 11.58
N TYR A 28 -4.98 5.52 10.30
CA TYR A 28 -5.97 5.17 9.26
C TYR A 28 -5.45 4.08 8.33
N LEU A 29 -4.68 4.42 7.30
CA LEU A 29 -4.12 3.39 6.42
C LEU A 29 -3.28 2.39 7.22
N GLY A 30 -2.42 2.87 8.12
CA GLY A 30 -1.57 1.99 8.93
C GLY A 30 -2.37 0.99 9.77
N GLU A 31 -3.45 1.45 10.39
CA GLU A 31 -4.40 0.62 11.13
C GLU A 31 -5.04 -0.44 10.23
N ASN A 32 -5.52 -0.04 9.05
CA ASN A 32 -6.09 -0.96 8.07
C ASN A 32 -5.10 -2.08 7.69
N ILE A 33 -3.82 -1.73 7.46
CA ILE A 33 -2.79 -2.74 7.15
C ILE A 33 -2.49 -3.64 8.35
N ILE A 34 -2.41 -3.08 9.55
CA ILE A 34 -2.16 -3.84 10.78
C ILE A 34 -3.28 -4.86 11.02
N ASN A 35 -4.54 -4.42 10.93
CA ASN A 35 -5.70 -5.28 11.09
C ASN A 35 -5.74 -6.36 10.01
N PHE A 36 -5.46 -5.99 8.75
CA PHE A 36 -5.34 -6.97 7.67
C PHE A 36 -4.29 -8.05 7.95
N VAL A 37 -3.09 -7.68 8.40
CA VAL A 37 -2.03 -8.65 8.77
C VAL A 37 -2.43 -9.50 9.98
N LYS A 38 -3.16 -8.92 10.93
CA LYS A 38 -3.64 -9.60 12.13
C LYS A 38 -4.68 -10.68 11.81
N GLU A 39 -5.58 -10.38 10.87
CA GLU A 39 -6.72 -11.24 10.50
C GLU A 39 -6.39 -12.23 9.38
N THR A 40 -5.24 -12.11 8.72
CA THR A 40 -4.90 -12.91 7.53
C THR A 40 -3.75 -13.88 7.82
N PRO A 41 -3.98 -15.20 7.75
CA PRO A 41 -2.93 -16.20 7.88
C PRO A 41 -1.83 -16.04 6.84
N ILE A 42 -0.60 -16.42 7.19
CA ILE A 42 0.56 -16.29 6.30
C ILE A 42 0.39 -17.03 4.96
N GLN A 43 -0.31 -18.17 4.95
CA GLN A 43 -0.60 -18.92 3.73
C GLN A 43 -1.48 -18.11 2.78
N GLU A 44 -2.47 -17.39 3.32
CA GLU A 44 -3.37 -16.55 2.55
C GLU A 44 -2.66 -15.29 2.05
N LEU A 45 -1.82 -14.65 2.88
CA LEU A 45 -0.97 -13.53 2.43
C LEU A 45 -0.06 -13.93 1.26
N ASN A 46 0.52 -15.14 1.31
CA ASN A 46 1.33 -15.66 0.20
C ASN A 46 0.48 -15.89 -1.05
N LYS A 47 -0.70 -16.49 -0.91
CA LYS A 47 -1.62 -16.72 -2.04
C LYS A 47 -2.06 -15.41 -2.69
N ILE A 48 -2.35 -14.39 -1.88
CA ILE A 48 -2.67 -13.05 -2.38
C ILE A 48 -1.51 -12.53 -3.21
N TYR A 49 -0.28 -12.50 -2.67
CA TYR A 49 0.89 -12.05 -3.40
C TYR A 49 1.07 -12.76 -4.74
N ASP A 50 0.97 -14.09 -4.75
CA ASP A 50 1.21 -14.91 -5.94
C ASP A 50 0.15 -14.65 -7.03
N ASN A 51 -1.08 -14.30 -6.64
CA ASN A 51 -2.16 -13.98 -7.56
C ASN A 51 -2.11 -12.55 -8.12
N LEU A 52 -1.41 -11.63 -7.45
CA LEU A 52 -1.37 -10.22 -7.85
C LEU A 52 -0.67 -10.04 -9.21
N ILE A 53 -1.33 -9.30 -10.10
CA ILE A 53 -0.85 -8.83 -11.39
C ILE A 53 -0.67 -7.32 -11.29
N LEU A 54 0.57 -6.86 -11.47
CA LEU A 54 0.86 -5.44 -11.51
C LEU A 54 0.43 -4.85 -12.86
N VAL A 55 -0.24 -3.71 -12.81
CA VAL A 55 -0.74 -2.98 -13.98
C VAL A 55 -0.18 -1.55 -13.99
N ASN A 56 0.07 -0.99 -15.16
CA ASN A 56 0.46 0.42 -15.28
C ASN A 56 -0.78 1.29 -15.08
N GLU A 57 -0.65 2.36 -14.29
CA GLU A 57 -1.79 3.16 -13.83
C GLU A 57 -2.46 3.95 -14.95
N ASP A 58 -1.69 4.32 -15.99
CA ASP A 58 -2.15 5.06 -17.18
C ASP A 58 -2.70 4.15 -18.30
N ASP A 59 -2.53 2.83 -18.18
CA ASP A 59 -3.03 1.90 -19.19
C ASP A 59 -4.53 1.67 -19.01
N ILE A 60 -5.23 1.40 -20.11
CA ILE A 60 -6.65 1.06 -20.10
C ILE A 60 -6.79 -0.46 -19.90
N PRO A 61 -7.64 -0.94 -18.97
CA PRO A 61 -7.91 -2.37 -18.81
C PRO A 61 -8.42 -3.00 -20.12
N THR A 62 -7.91 -4.19 -20.45
CA THR A 62 -8.46 -4.98 -21.56
C THR A 62 -9.89 -5.43 -21.27
N LYS A 63 -10.63 -5.85 -22.30
CA LYS A 63 -12.00 -6.38 -22.15
C LYS A 63 -12.09 -7.52 -21.14
N GLU A 64 -11.12 -8.43 -21.14
CA GLU A 64 -11.07 -9.56 -20.19
C GLU A 64 -10.78 -9.09 -18.76
N GLN A 65 -9.89 -8.11 -18.60
CA GLN A 65 -9.59 -7.52 -17.29
C GLN A 65 -10.82 -6.78 -16.73
N TRP A 66 -11.52 -6.03 -17.58
CA TRP A 66 -12.76 -5.35 -17.21
C TRP A 66 -13.88 -6.31 -16.84
N LYS A 67 -14.05 -7.39 -17.61
CA LYS A 67 -14.99 -8.47 -17.28
C LYS A 67 -14.70 -9.04 -15.90
N HIS A 68 -13.42 -9.37 -15.63
CA HIS A 68 -13.00 -9.88 -14.33
C HIS A 68 -13.28 -8.90 -13.18
N LEU A 69 -12.96 -7.60 -13.33
CA LEU A 69 -13.28 -6.58 -12.32
C LEU A 69 -14.79 -6.54 -12.00
N ASN A 70 -15.62 -6.68 -13.02
CA ASN A 70 -17.07 -6.68 -12.85
C ASN A 70 -17.60 -7.94 -12.16
N GLU A 71 -16.99 -9.10 -12.41
CA GLU A 71 -17.34 -10.39 -11.81
C GLU A 71 -16.77 -10.60 -10.40
N CYS A 72 -15.77 -9.81 -9.99
CA CYS A 72 -15.23 -9.86 -8.63
C CYS A 72 -16.32 -9.55 -7.59
N ASN A 73 -16.32 -10.33 -6.51
CA ASN A 73 -17.24 -10.15 -5.38
C ASN A 73 -16.76 -9.04 -4.44
N ILE A 74 -16.50 -7.86 -5.01
CA ILE A 74 -16.08 -6.66 -4.31
C ILE A 74 -17.26 -5.71 -4.19
N GLU A 75 -17.43 -5.14 -3.00
CA GLU A 75 -18.38 -4.05 -2.79
C GLU A 75 -17.90 -2.84 -3.59
N LYS A 76 -18.74 -2.36 -4.50
CA LYS A 76 -18.44 -1.22 -5.37
C LYS A 76 -19.19 0.00 -4.83
N PRO A 77 -18.50 1.09 -4.48
CA PRO A 77 -19.17 2.29 -3.98
C PRO A 77 -20.14 2.83 -5.02
N GLU A 78 -21.38 3.13 -4.64
CA GLU A 78 -22.44 3.56 -5.57
C GLU A 78 -22.05 4.80 -6.40
N LYS A 79 -21.20 5.68 -5.85
CA LYS A 79 -20.73 6.92 -6.47
C LYS A 79 -19.24 6.87 -6.86
N SER A 80 -18.72 5.70 -7.19
CA SER A 80 -17.34 5.54 -7.68
C SER A 80 -17.22 6.02 -9.13
N VAL A 81 -16.02 6.49 -9.52
CA VAL A 81 -15.71 6.71 -10.94
C VAL A 81 -15.92 5.41 -11.73
N TYR A 82 -15.63 4.28 -11.09
CA TYR A 82 -15.90 2.93 -11.56
C TYR A 82 -17.40 2.69 -11.87
N THR A 83 -18.34 3.01 -10.97
CA THR A 83 -19.79 2.77 -11.18
C THR A 83 -20.45 3.81 -12.10
N LEU A 84 -19.86 4.99 -12.23
CA LEU A 84 -20.37 6.05 -13.11
C LEU A 84 -20.06 5.79 -14.59
N VAL A 85 -19.12 4.91 -14.89
CA VAL A 85 -18.82 4.45 -16.24
C VAL A 85 -19.63 3.21 -16.59
N LYS A 86 -20.66 3.44 -17.40
CA LYS A 86 -21.70 2.45 -17.71
C LYS A 86 -21.44 1.66 -19.00
N LYS A 87 -20.30 1.85 -19.69
CA LYS A 87 -20.01 1.20 -20.99
C LYS A 87 -18.55 0.83 -21.20
N GLU A 88 -18.35 -0.27 -21.94
CA GLU A 88 -17.09 -0.90 -22.37
C GLU A 88 -16.11 0.02 -23.13
N ASN A 89 -16.54 1.22 -23.55
CA ASN A 89 -15.81 2.14 -24.42
C ASN A 89 -15.31 3.42 -23.74
N ASP A 90 -15.59 3.62 -22.46
CA ASP A 90 -15.06 4.77 -21.74
C ASP A 90 -13.63 4.45 -21.29
N LEU A 91 -12.68 5.28 -21.73
CA LEU A 91 -11.23 5.15 -21.55
C LEU A 91 -10.82 5.37 -20.08
N ILE A 92 -11.32 4.55 -19.15
CA ILE A 92 -10.85 4.57 -17.75
C ILE A 92 -9.49 3.87 -17.69
N ASP A 93 -8.50 4.59 -17.19
CA ASP A 93 -7.19 4.03 -16.84
C ASP A 93 -7.23 3.18 -15.55
N TRP A 94 -6.19 2.38 -15.30
CA TRP A 94 -6.11 1.55 -14.10
C TRP A 94 -6.13 2.35 -12.80
N TYR A 95 -5.57 3.57 -12.78
CA TYR A 95 -5.65 4.47 -11.63
C TYR A 95 -7.10 4.70 -11.23
N SER A 96 -7.93 5.12 -12.18
CA SER A 96 -9.33 5.46 -11.97
C SER A 96 -10.18 4.22 -11.70
N ALA A 97 -9.88 3.10 -12.35
CA ALA A 97 -10.56 1.82 -12.14
C ALA A 97 -10.36 1.26 -10.72
N LEU A 98 -9.18 1.48 -10.12
CA LEU A 98 -8.83 0.96 -8.80
C LEU A 98 -8.90 2.00 -7.68
N ARG A 99 -9.21 3.27 -8.03
CA ARG A 99 -9.15 4.42 -7.12
C ARG A 99 -9.91 4.21 -5.82
N ASP A 100 -11.14 3.70 -5.93
CA ASP A 100 -12.04 3.56 -4.79
C ASP A 100 -11.69 2.35 -3.88
N PHE A 101 -10.74 1.52 -4.30
CA PHE A 101 -10.24 0.40 -3.51
C PHE A 101 -8.91 0.70 -2.82
N GLN A 102 -8.33 1.89 -3.03
CA GLN A 102 -7.09 2.28 -2.39
C GLN A 102 -7.20 2.22 -0.86
N GLY A 103 -6.21 1.60 -0.22
CA GLY A 103 -6.14 1.45 1.22
C GLY A 103 -6.90 0.25 1.80
N ASN A 104 -7.60 -0.54 0.97
CA ASN A 104 -8.34 -1.72 1.41
C ASN A 104 -7.76 -3.01 0.81
N LEU A 105 -7.00 -3.79 1.58
CA LEU A 105 -6.45 -5.07 1.10
C LEU A 105 -7.45 -6.23 1.10
N ASN A 106 -8.59 -6.10 1.79
CA ASN A 106 -9.59 -7.18 1.82
C ASN A 106 -10.18 -7.44 0.43
N ILE A 107 -10.11 -6.49 -0.49
CA ILE A 107 -10.50 -6.67 -1.90
C ILE A 107 -9.76 -7.85 -2.58
N TYR A 108 -8.53 -8.13 -2.17
CA TYR A 108 -7.73 -9.22 -2.73
C TYR A 108 -8.18 -10.59 -2.21
N LYS A 109 -8.79 -10.64 -1.02
CA LYS A 109 -9.47 -11.84 -0.51
C LYS A 109 -10.76 -12.11 -1.29
N SER A 110 -11.41 -11.05 -1.75
CA SER A 110 -12.64 -11.09 -2.57
C SER A 110 -12.42 -11.38 -4.06
N GLY A 111 -11.19 -11.72 -4.46
CA GLY A 111 -10.87 -12.16 -5.81
C GLY A 111 -10.28 -11.10 -6.74
N LEU A 112 -10.18 -9.84 -6.31
CA LEU A 112 -9.43 -8.85 -7.09
C LEU A 112 -7.97 -9.31 -7.20
N LYS A 113 -7.39 -9.20 -8.40
CA LYS A 113 -6.01 -9.63 -8.67
C LYS A 113 -5.14 -8.56 -9.34
N TYR A 114 -5.66 -7.36 -9.57
CA TYR A 114 -4.92 -6.27 -10.20
C TYR A 114 -4.53 -5.23 -9.16
N MET A 115 -3.30 -4.73 -9.25
CA MET A 115 -2.73 -3.73 -8.36
C MET A 115 -1.87 -2.77 -9.20
N THR A 116 -2.01 -1.46 -9.02
CA THR A 116 -1.18 -0.51 -9.78
C THR A 116 0.30 -0.67 -9.40
N ASN A 117 1.19 -0.50 -10.36
CA ASN A 117 2.63 -0.58 -10.14
C ASN A 117 3.18 0.78 -9.69
N SER A 118 3.16 1.03 -8.38
CA SER A 118 3.68 2.27 -7.77
C SER A 118 4.99 2.05 -7.01
N ASN A 119 5.76 1.03 -7.39
CA ASN A 119 7.02 0.65 -6.72
C ASN A 119 8.05 1.79 -6.63
N ASP A 120 8.05 2.71 -7.59
CA ASP A 120 8.97 3.85 -7.60
C ASP A 120 8.52 5.04 -6.74
N PHE A 121 7.25 5.11 -6.33
CA PHE A 121 6.72 6.27 -5.59
C PHE A 121 7.42 6.47 -4.24
N ILE A 122 7.85 5.38 -3.59
CA ILE A 122 8.62 5.42 -2.34
C ILE A 122 9.99 6.11 -2.46
N LYS A 123 10.53 6.25 -3.69
CA LYS A 123 11.74 7.03 -3.96
C LYS A 123 11.48 8.54 -3.86
N ASN A 124 10.25 8.98 -4.07
CA ASN A 124 9.84 10.37 -4.02
C ASN A 124 9.25 10.74 -2.65
N SER A 125 10.10 10.81 -1.63
CA SER A 125 9.64 11.00 -0.24
C SER A 125 9.06 12.39 0.07
N LEU A 126 9.18 13.35 -0.84
CA LEU A 126 8.44 14.62 -0.77
C LEU A 126 6.93 14.39 -0.91
N PHE A 127 6.54 13.38 -1.69
CA PHE A 127 5.13 13.06 -1.95
C PHE A 127 4.69 11.74 -1.33
N CYS A 128 5.58 10.75 -1.19
CA CYS A 128 5.32 9.53 -0.46
C CYS A 128 5.62 9.76 1.02
N GLU A 129 4.58 10.04 1.80
CA GLU A 129 4.74 10.44 3.21
C GLU A 129 4.76 9.22 4.14
N TYR A 130 4.01 8.17 3.77
CA TYR A 130 3.92 6.92 4.52
C TYR A 130 4.02 5.71 3.59
N GLY A 131 4.54 4.59 4.10
CA GLY A 131 4.59 3.34 3.37
C GLY A 131 4.45 2.13 4.28
N TYR A 132 3.69 1.12 3.82
CA TYR A 132 3.41 -0.09 4.58
C TYR A 132 3.67 -1.34 3.74
N ILE A 133 4.69 -2.12 4.07
CA ILE A 133 5.08 -3.28 3.26
C ILE A 133 4.96 -4.55 4.09
N ILE A 134 4.03 -5.41 3.70
CA ILE A 134 3.85 -6.75 4.23
C ILE A 134 4.98 -7.62 3.67
N ASN A 135 6.07 -7.75 4.43
CA ASN A 135 7.26 -8.47 4.03
C ASN A 135 7.15 -9.96 4.40
N LEU A 136 6.88 -10.79 3.40
CA LEU A 136 6.71 -12.23 3.52
C LEU A 136 8.05 -12.97 3.66
N ASP A 137 9.16 -12.39 3.19
CA ASP A 137 10.51 -12.99 3.29
C ASP A 137 10.93 -13.18 4.74
N ASN A 138 10.54 -12.23 5.60
CA ASN A 138 10.95 -12.21 7.01
C ASN A 138 9.76 -12.10 7.98
N LYS A 139 8.54 -12.31 7.49
CA LYS A 139 7.29 -12.36 8.27
C LYS A 139 7.10 -11.11 9.15
N SER A 140 7.17 -9.94 8.53
CA SER A 140 7.04 -8.67 9.24
C SER A 140 6.28 -7.62 8.44
N LEU A 141 5.70 -6.65 9.14
CA LEU A 141 5.21 -5.42 8.55
C LEU A 141 6.28 -4.34 8.71
N GLU A 142 6.66 -3.75 7.59
CA GLU A 142 7.60 -2.64 7.51
C GLU A 142 6.85 -1.31 7.39
N PHE A 143 7.27 -0.35 8.18
CA PHE A 143 6.74 1.01 8.20
C PHE A 143 7.81 1.94 7.64
N TRP A 144 7.46 2.71 6.61
CA TRP A 144 8.33 3.63 5.90
C TRP A 144 7.78 5.04 6.01
N ILE A 145 8.67 6.03 6.13
CA ILE A 145 8.27 7.44 6.29
C ILE A 145 9.02 8.38 5.35
N GLY A 146 8.28 9.38 4.87
CA GLY A 146 8.69 10.37 3.90
C GLY A 146 9.48 11.55 4.47
N PHE A 147 9.68 12.59 3.66
CA PHE A 147 10.41 13.82 4.00
C PHE A 147 11.86 13.60 4.46
N GLN A 148 12.59 12.68 3.82
CA GLN A 148 13.94 12.33 4.25
C GLN A 148 14.99 13.34 3.75
N LYS A 149 15.55 14.14 4.68
CA LYS A 149 16.67 15.07 4.37
C LYS A 149 18.06 14.45 4.49
N LYS A 150 18.18 13.26 5.08
CA LYS A 150 19.43 12.51 5.23
C LYS A 150 19.25 11.10 4.67
N PRO A 151 20.30 10.49 4.07
CA PRO A 151 20.21 9.13 3.56
C PRO A 151 20.13 8.13 4.73
N GLN A 152 19.45 7.01 4.50
CA GLN A 152 19.51 5.85 5.37
C GLN A 152 20.50 4.84 4.78
N LYS A 153 21.50 4.42 5.57
CA LYS A 153 22.43 3.37 5.16
C LYS A 153 21.65 2.08 4.86
N ASN A 154 21.99 1.42 3.75
CA ASN A 154 21.33 0.19 3.28
C ASN A 154 19.83 0.35 2.98
N ASN A 155 19.36 1.54 2.62
CA ASN A 155 17.99 1.73 2.16
C ASN A 155 17.75 0.93 0.87
N ARG A 156 16.73 0.07 0.87
CA ARG A 156 16.32 -0.77 -0.27
C ARG A 156 16.05 0.05 -1.54
N TYR A 157 15.55 1.27 -1.39
CA TYR A 157 15.17 2.14 -2.50
C TYR A 157 16.30 3.10 -2.92
N GLY A 158 17.50 2.92 -2.37
CA GLY A 158 18.70 3.66 -2.71
C GLY A 158 18.90 4.93 -1.90
N ILE A 159 19.84 5.75 -2.37
CA ILE A 159 20.29 6.99 -1.71
C ILE A 159 20.31 8.19 -2.66
N THR A 160 19.66 8.09 -3.83
CA THR A 160 19.60 9.17 -4.80
C THR A 160 18.60 10.23 -4.32
N LYS A 161 19.00 11.51 -4.34
CA LYS A 161 18.09 12.61 -4.02
C LYS A 161 17.18 12.94 -5.20
N PHE A 162 15.92 13.23 -4.91
CA PHE A 162 14.96 13.87 -5.80
C PHE A 162 14.39 15.11 -5.09
N GLU A 163 14.44 16.28 -5.74
CA GLU A 163 13.95 17.55 -5.19
C GLU A 163 14.40 17.87 -3.74
N GLY A 164 15.65 17.50 -3.41
CA GLY A 164 16.23 17.75 -2.08
C GLY A 164 15.80 16.77 -0.99
N TYR A 165 15.13 15.67 -1.35
CA TYR A 165 14.74 14.58 -0.46
C TYR A 165 15.32 13.24 -0.93
N TYR A 166 15.71 12.38 0.01
CA TYR A 166 16.08 10.99 -0.23
C TYR A 166 14.83 10.11 -0.27
N PRO A 167 14.89 8.84 -0.72
CA PRO A 167 13.79 7.89 -0.62
C PRO A 167 13.28 7.76 0.82
N CYS A 168 12.02 7.31 0.97
CA CYS A 168 11.46 7.04 2.29
C CYS A 168 12.40 6.14 3.09
N LYS A 169 12.54 6.41 4.39
CA LYS A 169 13.36 5.57 5.27
C LYS A 169 12.51 4.49 5.90
N LEU A 170 13.10 3.33 6.12
CA LEU A 170 12.53 2.31 7.00
C LEU A 170 12.52 2.88 8.42
N PHE A 171 11.32 3.18 8.92
CA PHE A 171 11.08 3.78 10.24
C PHE A 171 11.01 2.71 11.33
N HIS A 172 10.25 1.65 11.04
CA HIS A 172 10.06 0.57 11.99
C HIS A 172 9.71 -0.73 11.27
N LYS A 173 9.90 -1.85 11.98
CA LYS A 173 9.54 -3.19 11.52
C LYS A 173 8.97 -3.96 12.70
N MET A 174 7.82 -4.60 12.48
CA MET A 174 7.16 -5.43 13.49
C MET A 174 6.94 -6.83 12.95
N ALA A 175 7.34 -7.84 13.72
CA ALA A 175 7.05 -9.24 13.37
C ALA A 175 5.54 -9.50 13.37
N PHE A 176 5.07 -10.35 12.46
CA PHE A 176 3.65 -10.74 12.39
C PHE A 176 3.16 -11.34 13.71
N SER A 177 3.98 -12.15 14.38
CA SER A 177 3.65 -12.72 15.69
C SER A 177 3.32 -11.65 16.73
N LYS A 178 4.06 -10.52 16.73
CA LYS A 178 3.80 -9.40 17.64
C LYS A 178 2.49 -8.69 17.26
N ILE A 179 2.28 -8.42 15.97
CA ILE A 179 1.07 -7.76 15.47
C ILE A 179 -0.18 -8.57 15.84
N GLN A 180 -0.13 -9.89 15.68
CA GLN A 180 -1.25 -10.78 15.93
C GLN A 180 -1.64 -10.85 17.42
N THR A 181 -0.67 -10.66 18.33
CA THR A 181 -0.92 -10.72 19.78
C THR A 181 -1.21 -9.38 20.43
N CYS A 182 -0.82 -8.27 19.81
CA CYS A 182 -0.98 -6.94 20.41
C CYS A 182 -2.31 -6.30 20.01
N ASP A 183 -2.85 -5.47 20.90
CA ASP A 183 -3.97 -4.58 20.59
C ASP A 183 -3.55 -3.56 19.52
N THR A 184 -4.44 -3.32 18.54
CA THR A 184 -4.13 -2.46 17.39
C THR A 184 -3.93 -1.01 17.82
N ASN A 185 -4.79 -0.48 18.71
CA ASN A 185 -4.65 0.89 19.21
C ASN A 185 -3.32 1.09 19.92
N HIS A 186 -2.89 0.13 20.73
CA HIS A 186 -1.58 0.19 21.37
C HIS A 186 -0.42 0.21 20.35
N LEU A 187 -0.51 -0.54 19.24
CA LEU A 187 0.50 -0.49 18.19
C LEU A 187 0.54 0.87 17.49
N ILE A 188 -0.62 1.46 17.19
CA ILE A 188 -0.75 2.79 16.60
C ILE A 188 -0.17 3.85 17.54
N ASP A 189 -0.60 3.87 18.80
CA ASP A 189 -0.08 4.75 19.84
C ASP A 189 1.45 4.71 19.93
N PHE A 190 2.01 3.50 19.88
CA PHE A 190 3.45 3.30 19.92
C PHE A 190 4.15 3.91 18.69
N LEU A 191 3.58 3.71 17.49
CA LEU A 191 4.13 4.24 16.25
C LEU A 191 4.08 5.78 16.22
N GLU A 192 2.97 6.38 16.62
CA GLU A 192 2.79 7.84 16.68
C GLU A 192 3.73 8.47 17.70
N LYS A 193 3.76 7.98 18.95
CA LYS A 193 4.70 8.46 19.99
C LYS A 193 6.16 8.32 19.56
N LYS A 194 6.50 7.28 18.77
CA LYS A 194 7.85 7.10 18.23
C LYS A 194 8.13 8.09 17.10
N TYR A 195 7.14 8.39 16.26
CA TYR A 195 7.26 9.32 15.15
C TYR A 195 7.46 10.76 15.67
N ASP A 196 6.65 11.18 16.63
CA ASP A 196 6.75 12.52 17.22
C ASP A 196 8.12 12.81 17.84
N LYS A 197 8.73 11.81 18.50
CA LYS A 197 10.07 11.91 19.08
C LYS A 197 11.17 12.16 18.05
N ILE A 198 10.97 11.74 16.80
CA ILE A 198 11.97 11.89 15.73
C ILE A 198 11.71 13.11 14.83
N THR A 199 10.49 13.65 14.83
CA THR A 199 10.11 14.85 14.04
C THR A 199 10.12 16.13 14.85
N SER A 200 10.03 16.07 16.18
CA SER A 200 10.11 17.22 17.08
C SER A 200 11.54 17.75 17.30
N ARG A 201 12.48 17.40 16.40
CA ARG A 201 13.90 17.79 16.42
C ARG A 201 14.27 18.47 15.12
#